data_AF-A0A087BII8-F1
#
_entry.id   AF-A0A087BII8-F1
#
_cell.length_a   1.000
_cell.length_b   1.000
_cell.length_c   1.000
_cell.angle_alpha   90.00
_cell.angle_beta   90.00
_cell.angle_gamma   90.00
#
_symmetry.space_group_name_H-M   'P 1'
#
loop_
_entity.id
_entity.type
_entity.pdbx_description
1 polymer ?
#
loop_
_entity_poly.entity_id
_entity_poly.type
_entity_poly.pdbx_seq_one_letter_code
_entity_poly.pdbx_strand_id
1 'polypeptide(L)'
;MAGEGFKALADPTRRRILELLRDGDMTAGELAEHFNMSKPSISHHLATLKAAGLVLDERHGQNIIYSLNTTVMQDLIGWFMGFLGGDDTGTGTNTNTGADIDSGTKDNNNTNGNKHGTAPVEQRDDKENGHEQRQ
;
A
#
# COMPACT_ATOMS: atom_id res chain seq x y z
N MET A 1 -1.23 8.34 20.37
CA MET A 1 -0.43 8.38 19.12
C MET A 1 -0.58 9.72 18.39
N ALA A 2 -1.77 10.12 17.91
CA ALA A 2 -1.92 11.34 17.11
C ALA A 2 -1.56 12.67 17.83
N GLY A 3 -1.99 12.84 19.08
CA GLY A 3 -1.79 14.11 19.82
C GLY A 3 -0.34 14.50 20.05
N GLU A 4 0.57 13.53 20.20
CA GLU A 4 1.99 13.79 20.39
C GLU A 4 2.69 14.21 19.09
N GLY A 5 2.26 13.65 17.96
CA GLY A 5 2.69 14.06 16.62
C GLY A 5 2.38 15.52 16.32
N PHE A 6 1.13 15.96 16.53
CA PHE A 6 0.76 17.36 16.30
C PHE A 6 1.45 18.32 17.26
N LYS A 7 1.60 17.95 18.54
CA LYS A 7 2.37 18.75 19.50
C LYS A 7 3.84 18.88 19.08
N ALA A 8 4.42 17.81 18.55
CA ALA A 8 5.77 17.85 18.01
C ALA A 8 5.85 18.73 16.73
N LEU A 9 4.85 18.73 15.86
CA LEU A 9 4.82 19.57 14.66
C LEU A 9 4.52 21.06 14.92
N ALA A 10 3.95 21.41 16.07
CA ALA A 10 3.60 22.80 16.40
C ALA A 10 4.82 23.75 16.45
N ASP A 11 6.03 23.23 16.62
CA ASP A 11 7.25 24.02 16.74
C ASP A 11 7.96 24.22 15.39
N PRO A 12 8.38 25.46 15.07
CA PRO A 12 9.01 25.76 13.79
C PRO A 12 10.38 25.09 13.61
N THR A 13 11.19 24.98 14.68
CA THR A 13 12.50 24.33 14.63
C THR A 13 12.33 22.84 14.33
N ARG A 14 11.37 22.18 14.99
CA ARG A 14 11.06 20.76 14.74
C ARG A 14 10.57 20.52 13.32
N ARG A 15 9.73 21.40 12.75
CA ARG A 15 9.35 21.33 11.34
C ARG A 15 10.56 21.47 10.42
N ARG A 16 11.45 22.42 10.70
CA ARG A 16 12.67 22.60 9.90
C ARG A 16 13.61 21.40 9.96
N ILE A 17 13.72 20.73 11.11
CA ILE A 17 14.48 19.47 11.22
C ILE A 17 13.87 18.40 10.31
N LEU A 18 12.54 18.24 10.31
CA LEU A 18 11.87 17.26 9.45
C LEU A 18 12.04 17.58 7.96
N GLU A 19 12.08 18.85 7.58
CA GLU A 19 12.39 19.27 6.22
C GLU A 19 13.82 18.89 5.80
N LEU A 20 14.81 19.08 6.69
CA LEU A 20 16.20 18.67 6.40
C LEU A 20 16.32 17.15 6.29
N LEU A 21 15.66 16.42 7.18
CA LEU A 21 15.64 14.95 7.16
C LEU A 21 14.84 14.37 5.98
N ARG A 22 13.99 15.16 5.33
CA ARG A 22 13.33 14.78 4.07
C ARG A 22 14.32 14.76 2.91
N ASP A 23 15.29 15.67 2.91
CA ASP A 23 16.29 15.79 1.85
C ASP A 23 17.44 14.77 2.02
N GLY A 24 17.70 14.32 3.25
CA GLY A 24 18.61 13.22 3.53
C GLY A 24 18.79 12.94 5.02
N ASP A 25 19.23 11.71 5.32
CA ASP A 25 19.51 11.29 6.70
C ASP A 25 20.74 12.02 7.24
N MET A 26 20.64 12.53 8.47
CA MET A 26 21.67 13.39 9.07
C MET A 26 21.89 13.07 10.54
N THR A 27 23.10 13.33 11.02
CA THR A 27 23.43 13.28 12.44
C THR A 27 22.94 14.53 13.17
N ALA A 28 22.82 14.45 14.50
CA ALA A 28 22.53 15.63 15.33
C ALA A 28 23.59 16.74 15.20
N GLY A 29 24.83 16.36 14.83
CA GLY A 29 25.91 17.31 14.58
C GLY A 29 25.68 18.11 13.31
N GLU A 30 25.42 17.42 12.19
CA GLU A 30 25.13 18.05 10.89
C GLU A 30 23.86 18.89 10.97
N LEU A 31 22.80 18.39 11.60
CA LEU A 31 21.59 19.19 11.84
C LEU A 31 21.91 20.49 12.58
N ALA A 32 22.75 20.43 13.62
CA ALA A 32 23.11 21.63 14.37
C ALA A 32 23.88 22.67 13.55
N GLU A 33 24.56 22.29 12.46
CA GLU A 33 25.24 23.24 11.57
C GLU A 33 24.24 24.05 10.73
N HIS A 34 23.02 23.53 10.50
CA HIS A 34 21.94 24.24 9.83
C HIS A 34 21.18 25.22 10.74
N PHE A 35 21.46 25.24 12.05
CA PHE A 35 20.82 26.11 13.01
C PHE A 35 21.84 26.97 13.76
N ASN A 36 21.44 28.18 14.16
CA ASN A 36 22.22 29.01 15.08
C ASN A 36 22.10 28.54 16.55
N MET A 37 22.04 27.22 16.77
CA MET A 37 21.74 26.59 18.06
C MET A 37 22.80 25.58 18.47
N SER A 38 22.84 25.27 19.77
CA SER A 38 23.76 24.28 20.30
C SER A 38 23.32 22.84 19.99
N LYS A 39 24.28 21.90 19.89
CA LYS A 39 23.99 20.46 19.74
C LYS A 39 23.02 19.91 20.81
N PRO A 40 23.16 20.25 22.12
CA PRO A 40 22.19 19.86 23.14
C PRO A 40 20.74 20.29 22.85
N SER A 41 20.54 21.50 22.30
CA SER A 41 19.23 22.00 21.92
C SER A 41 18.61 21.17 20.80
N ILE A 42 19.40 20.84 19.78
CA ILE A 42 18.96 19.99 18.66
C ILE A 42 18.66 18.56 19.15
N SER A 43 19.50 17.97 19.99
CA SER A 43 19.24 16.66 20.58
C SER A 43 17.94 16.63 21.39
N HIS A 44 17.59 17.71 22.08
CA HIS A 44 16.30 17.81 22.79
C HIS A 44 15.11 17.82 21.83
N HIS A 45 15.19 18.58 20.73
CA HIS A 45 14.16 18.57 19.69
C HIS A 45 14.02 17.20 19.02
N LEU A 46 15.14 16.54 18.71
CA LEU A 46 15.16 15.18 18.15
C LEU A 46 14.57 14.15 19.11
N ALA A 47 14.85 14.25 20.41
CA ALA A 47 14.24 13.37 21.42
C ALA A 47 12.71 13.53 21.45
N THR A 48 12.21 14.76 21.31
CA THR A 48 10.76 15.03 21.23
C THR A 48 10.14 14.45 19.95
N LEU A 49 10.81 14.64 18.81
CA LEU A 49 10.37 14.07 17.52
C LEU A 49 10.37 12.54 17.55
N LYS A 50 11.38 11.93 18.16
CA LYS A 50 11.50 10.48 18.35
C LYS A 50 10.41 9.94 19.25
N ALA A 51 10.14 10.62 20.38
CA ALA A 51 9.05 10.23 21.27
C ALA A 51 7.68 10.25 20.56
N ALA A 52 7.48 11.20 19.65
CA ALA A 52 6.30 11.28 18.79
C ALA A 52 6.31 10.30 17.60
N GLY A 53 7.37 9.50 17.42
CA GLY A 53 7.53 8.55 16.32
C GLY A 53 7.81 9.18 14.95
N LEU A 54 8.03 10.49 14.86
CA LEU A 54 8.22 11.22 13.60
C LEU A 54 9.61 11.03 12.98
N VAL A 55 10.59 10.67 13.79
CA VAL A 55 11.97 10.37 13.34
C VAL A 55 12.42 9.04 13.91
N LEU A 56 13.26 8.36 13.15
CA LEU A 56 13.97 7.15 13.56
C LEU A 56 15.42 7.52 13.87
N ASP A 57 16.04 6.73 14.74
CA ASP A 57 17.46 6.84 15.04
C ASP A 57 18.16 5.50 14.80
N GLU A 58 19.24 5.53 14.04
CA GLU A 58 20.08 4.37 13.77
C GLU A 58 21.52 4.65 14.22
N ARG A 59 22.10 3.70 14.96
CA ARG A 59 23.48 3.80 15.42
C ARG A 59 24.44 3.30 14.36
N HIS A 60 25.23 4.20 13.81
CA HIS A 60 26.30 3.92 12.86
C HIS A 60 27.65 4.17 13.54
N GLY A 61 28.17 3.12 14.18
CA GLY A 61 29.42 3.19 14.94
C GLY A 61 29.31 4.10 16.16
N GLN A 62 30.03 5.23 16.14
CA GLN A 62 30.02 6.23 17.21
C GLN A 62 28.95 7.32 17.00
N ASN A 63 28.35 7.39 15.81
CA ASN A 63 27.39 8.42 15.44
C ASN A 63 25.96 7.86 15.43
N ILE A 64 24.99 8.74 15.71
CA ILE A 64 23.56 8.43 15.58
C ILE A 64 23.07 9.21 14.36
N ILE A 65 22.57 8.46 13.37
CA ILE A 65 21.94 9.01 12.17
C ILE A 65 20.44 9.06 12.42
N TYR A 66 19.83 10.19 12.12
CA TYR A 66 18.40 10.39 12.20
C TYR A 66 17.80 10.37 10.79
N SER A 67 16.64 9.71 10.67
CA SER A 67 15.89 9.62 9.43
C SER A 67 14.41 9.93 9.65
N LEU A 68 13.72 10.41 8.61
CA LEU A 68 12.31 10.76 8.68
C LEU A 68 11.43 9.49 8.69
N ASN A 69 10.52 9.38 9.65
CA ASN A 69 9.53 8.30 9.65
C ASN A 69 8.32 8.68 8.80
N THR A 70 8.35 8.31 7.52
CA THR A 70 7.28 8.62 6.57
C THR A 70 5.97 7.91 6.89
N THR A 71 6.02 6.74 7.52
CA THR A 71 4.83 5.95 7.89
C THR A 71 3.99 6.70 8.93
N VAL A 72 4.62 7.16 10.01
CA VAL A 72 3.93 7.92 11.06
C VAL A 72 3.42 9.26 10.53
N MET A 73 4.16 9.91 9.62
CA MET A 73 3.69 11.12 8.93
C MET A 73 2.42 10.86 8.10
N GLN A 74 2.34 9.75 7.36
CA GLN A 74 1.15 9.37 6.61
C GLN A 74 -0.04 9.09 7.53
N ASP A 75 0.16 8.40 8.65
CA ASP A 75 -0.91 8.13 9.62
C ASP A 75 -1.48 9.43 10.20
N LEU A 76 -0.62 10.41 10.53
CA LEU A 76 -1.04 11.71 11.03
C LEU A 76 -1.83 12.51 9.99
N ILE A 77 -1.37 12.52 8.74
CA ILE A 77 -2.05 13.21 7.64
C ILE A 77 -3.39 12.53 7.33
N GLY A 78 -3.44 11.18 7.32
CA GLY A 78 -4.67 10.43 7.10
C GLY A 78 -5.72 10.71 8.19
N TRP A 79 -5.29 10.72 9.46
CA TRP A 79 -6.17 11.12 10.57
C TRP A 79 -6.65 12.57 10.43
N PHE A 80 -5.75 13.49 10.04
CA PHE A 80 -6.09 14.91 9.87
C PHE A 80 -7.06 15.14 8.70
N MET A 81 -6.86 14.47 7.56
CA MET A 81 -7.77 14.55 6.42
C MET A 81 -9.14 13.96 6.76
N GLY A 82 -9.20 12.80 7.44
CA GLY A 82 -10.46 12.23 7.92
C GLY A 82 -11.16 13.10 8.95
N PHE A 83 -10.42 13.94 9.69
CA PHE A 83 -10.99 14.96 10.57
C PHE A 83 -11.52 16.17 9.80
N LEU A 84 -10.85 16.61 8.73
CA LEU A 84 -11.25 17.78 7.93
C LEU A 84 -12.35 17.51 6.89
N GLY A 85 -12.52 16.26 6.47
CA GLY A 85 -13.55 15.83 5.54
C GLY A 85 -14.05 14.46 5.96
N GLY A 86 -15.22 14.43 6.60
CA GLY A 86 -15.96 13.19 6.76
C GLY A 86 -16.26 12.59 5.39
N ASP A 87 -16.05 11.28 5.33
CA ASP A 87 -16.66 10.34 4.39
C ASP A 87 -15.88 10.17 3.06
N ASP A 88 -15.48 8.92 2.81
CA ASP A 88 -15.01 8.36 1.54
C ASP A 88 -13.65 8.82 0.96
N THR A 89 -12.56 8.27 1.49
CA THR A 89 -11.43 7.90 0.63
C THR A 89 -11.16 6.41 0.75
N GLY A 90 -11.78 5.65 -0.15
CA GLY A 90 -11.40 4.27 -0.40
C GLY A 90 -9.95 4.23 -0.86
N THR A 91 -9.04 3.90 0.06
CA THR A 91 -7.72 3.37 -0.28
C THR A 91 -7.90 1.94 -0.77
N GLY A 92 -8.46 1.81 -1.97
CA GLY A 92 -8.26 0.65 -2.81
C GLY A 92 -6.86 0.74 -3.40
N THR A 93 -5.91 0.02 -2.82
CA THR A 93 -4.64 -0.28 -3.50
C THR A 93 -4.94 -1.26 -4.64
N ASN A 94 -5.45 -0.76 -5.76
CA ASN A 94 -5.41 -1.46 -7.03
C ASN A 94 -3.99 -1.36 -7.58
N THR A 95 -3.13 -2.30 -7.21
CA THR A 95 -1.91 -2.59 -7.97
C THR A 95 -2.30 -3.51 -9.11
N ASN A 96 -2.72 -2.90 -10.21
CA ASN A 96 -2.82 -3.55 -11.50
C ASN A 96 -1.38 -3.73 -12.04
N THR A 97 -0.71 -4.80 -11.62
CA THR A 97 0.58 -5.20 -12.19
C THR A 97 0.30 -5.93 -13.50
N GLY A 98 0.38 -5.19 -14.60
CA GLY A 98 0.44 -5.73 -15.95
C GLY A 98 1.82 -6.30 -16.25
N ALA A 99 1.95 -7.61 -16.12
CA ALA A 99 2.64 -8.51 -17.04
C ALA A 99 1.64 -9.66 -17.16
N ASP A 100 0.94 -9.86 -18.27
CA ASP A 100 1.46 -10.48 -19.48
C ASP A 100 0.57 -10.10 -20.68
N ILE A 101 1.15 -9.56 -21.74
CA ILE A 101 0.56 -9.53 -23.09
C ILE A 101 1.37 -10.51 -23.93
N ASP A 102 0.91 -11.76 -24.01
CA ASP A 102 1.30 -12.69 -25.06
C ASP A 102 0.04 -13.13 -25.83
N SER A 103 -0.05 -12.62 -27.05
CA SER A 103 -1.04 -13.01 -28.04
C SER A 103 -0.54 -14.24 -28.78
N GLY A 104 -1.13 -15.42 -28.54
CA GLY A 104 -0.74 -16.61 -29.28
C GLY A 104 -1.63 -17.82 -29.05
N THR A 105 -2.37 -18.17 -30.11
CA THR A 105 -2.72 -19.56 -30.46
C THR A 105 -3.96 -20.17 -29.79
N LYS A 106 -5.07 -20.04 -30.54
CA LYS A 106 -6.15 -21.03 -30.64
C LYS A 106 -5.55 -22.43 -30.77
N ASP A 107 -6.11 -23.43 -30.08
CA ASP A 107 -6.26 -24.82 -30.55
C ASP A 107 -7.20 -25.60 -29.60
N ASN A 108 -8.51 -25.51 -29.86
CA ASN A 108 -9.50 -26.38 -29.25
C ASN A 108 -9.55 -27.70 -30.02
N ASN A 109 -8.87 -28.75 -29.54
CA ASN A 109 -9.09 -30.12 -30.02
C ASN A 109 -9.50 -31.05 -28.87
N ASN A 110 -10.81 -31.08 -28.63
CA ASN A 110 -11.46 -32.15 -27.88
C ASN A 110 -11.53 -33.40 -28.78
N THR A 111 -10.58 -34.31 -28.59
CA THR A 111 -10.66 -35.68 -29.13
C THR A 111 -10.49 -36.67 -27.99
N ASN A 112 -11.60 -37.28 -27.56
CA ASN A 112 -11.51 -38.66 -27.07
C ASN A 112 -12.71 -39.45 -27.57
N GLY A 113 -12.42 -40.37 -28.48
CA GLY A 113 -13.38 -41.27 -29.09
C GLY A 113 -13.72 -42.41 -28.14
N ASN A 114 -15.01 -42.74 -28.07
CA ASN A 114 -15.42 -44.08 -27.69
C ASN A 114 -16.08 -44.76 -28.90
N LYS A 115 -15.44 -45.84 -29.31
CA LYS A 115 -15.71 -46.71 -30.44
C LYS A 115 -16.32 -47.99 -29.87
N HIS A 116 -17.61 -48.17 -30.06
CA HIS A 116 -18.25 -49.49 -29.99
C HIS A 116 -19.25 -49.58 -31.12
N GLY A 117 -18.90 -50.35 -32.14
CA GLY A 117 -19.80 -50.66 -33.23
C GLY A 117 -20.70 -51.83 -32.85
N THR A 118 -21.93 -51.81 -33.35
CA THR A 118 -22.64 -53.02 -33.82
C THR A 118 -23.81 -52.59 -34.71
N ALA A 119 -23.75 -52.99 -35.99
CA ALA A 119 -24.81 -53.35 -36.95
C ALA A 119 -26.06 -52.44 -37.23
N PRO A 120 -26.67 -52.55 -38.43
CA PRO A 120 -27.54 -51.55 -39.07
C PRO A 120 -29.04 -51.94 -39.05
N VAL A 121 -29.87 -51.27 -39.89
CA VAL A 121 -31.29 -51.55 -40.28
C VAL A 121 -32.22 -50.48 -39.69
N GLU A 122 -32.77 -49.50 -40.41
CA GLU A 122 -33.74 -49.49 -41.54
C GLU A 122 -35.02 -48.80 -41.04
N GLN A 123 -35.32 -47.66 -41.65
CA GLN A 123 -36.64 -47.04 -41.98
C GLN A 123 -37.83 -47.11 -41.01
N ARG A 124 -38.74 -46.13 -41.26
CA ARG A 124 -40.15 -46.04 -40.84
C ARG A 124 -40.32 -45.48 -39.44
N ASP A 125 -41.35 -44.73 -39.11
CA ASP A 125 -42.42 -43.99 -39.79
C ASP A 125 -43.06 -43.17 -38.64
N ASP A 126 -43.85 -42.15 -38.97
CA ASP A 126 -44.99 -41.65 -38.19
C ASP A 126 -44.73 -41.06 -36.79
N LYS A 127 -44.95 -39.74 -36.61
CA LYS A 127 -46.18 -39.10 -36.12
C LYS A 127 -46.46 -39.32 -34.62
N GLU A 128 -47.15 -38.31 -34.10
CA GLU A 128 -48.02 -38.38 -32.92
C GLU A 128 -47.31 -38.05 -31.60
N ASN A 129 -47.40 -36.80 -31.13
CA ASN A 129 -48.52 -36.19 -30.39
C ASN A 129 -48.39 -36.44 -28.89
N GLY A 130 -48.65 -35.38 -28.14
CA GLY A 130 -49.65 -35.51 -27.10
C GLY A 130 -49.13 -35.63 -25.69
N HIS A 131 -49.48 -34.59 -24.94
CA HIS A 131 -50.08 -34.67 -23.62
C HIS A 131 -49.20 -35.16 -22.46
N GLU A 132 -48.98 -34.38 -21.40
CA GLU A 132 -49.89 -33.70 -20.46
C GLU A 132 -49.75 -34.40 -19.11
N GLN A 133 -49.99 -33.65 -18.04
CA GLN A 133 -50.30 -34.13 -16.69
C GLN A 133 -49.08 -34.68 -15.92
N ARG A 134 -48.81 -34.26 -14.68
CA ARG A 134 -49.72 -33.81 -13.62
C ARG A 134 -48.95 -32.97 -12.60
N GLN A 135 -49.73 -32.11 -11.95
CA GLN A 135 -49.42 -31.50 -10.64
C GLN A 135 -49.28 -32.56 -9.56
#